data_AF-A0A397V1K1-F1
#
_entry.id   AF-A0A397V1K1-F1
#
_cell.length_a   1.000
_cell.length_b   1.000
_cell.length_c   1.000
_cell.angle_alpha   90.00
_cell.angle_beta   90.00
_cell.angle_gamma   90.00
#
_symmetry.space_group_name_H-M   'P 1'
#
loop_
_entity.id
_entity.type
_entity.pdbx_description
1 polymer ?
#
loop_
_entity_poly.entity_id
_entity_poly.type
_entity_poly.pdbx_seq_one_letter_code
_entity_poly.pdbx_strand_id
1 'polypeptide(L)'
;MSRKELFGTTADILSVYIPVISAVKALVEEIYQIYENAECNKELCIVMVDRVKLAEFFMDRIVRSIEKKKVDFRDKSYYLAFEKFKNNLTNIKEYCKSVSKLKGYKRFLDATDVKNKFDQL
;
A
#
# COMPACT_ATOMS: atom_id res chain seq x y z
N MET A 1 19.45 22.09 36.27
CA MET A 1 18.58 21.51 35.22
C MET A 1 19.11 20.11 34.92
N SER A 2 18.38 19.06 35.31
CA SER A 2 18.88 17.68 35.34
C SER A 2 18.66 16.98 34.00
N ARG A 3 19.61 16.09 33.67
CA ARG A 3 19.90 15.29 32.45
C ARG A 3 18.74 14.40 31.92
N LYS A 4 17.48 14.82 32.03
CA LYS A 4 16.27 14.07 31.63
C LYS A 4 15.65 14.50 30.29
N GLU A 5 16.18 15.51 29.60
CA GLU A 5 15.58 16.04 28.36
C GLU A 5 16.16 15.49 27.06
N LEU A 6 16.97 14.43 27.10
CA LEU A 6 17.66 13.92 25.90
C LEU A 6 16.88 12.88 25.08
N PHE A 7 15.60 12.61 25.40
CA PHE A 7 14.75 11.70 24.61
C PHE A 7 13.37 12.27 24.35
N GLY A 8 13.31 13.01 23.24
CA GLY A 8 12.25 12.95 22.25
C GLY A 8 10.87 13.40 22.70
N THR A 9 10.53 14.64 22.42
CA THR A 9 9.16 15.13 22.42
C THR A 9 8.28 14.27 21.48
N THR A 10 6.96 14.38 21.59
CA THR A 10 6.04 13.69 20.66
C THR A 10 6.34 13.99 19.19
N ALA A 11 6.82 15.21 18.90
CA ALA A 11 7.23 15.61 17.56
C ALA A 11 8.44 14.80 17.06
N ASP A 12 9.42 14.53 17.93
CA ASP A 12 10.62 13.76 17.57
C ASP A 12 10.26 12.32 17.22
N ILE A 13 9.35 11.70 17.99
CA ILE A 13 8.84 10.35 17.70
C ILE A 13 8.13 10.35 16.35
N LEU A 14 7.19 11.28 16.13
CA LEU A 14 6.40 11.33 14.90
C LEU A 14 7.29 11.52 13.66
N SER A 15 8.36 12.31 13.76
CA SER A 15 9.29 12.54 12.64
C SER A 15 9.89 11.25 12.07
N VAL A 16 10.10 10.23 12.91
CA VAL A 16 10.60 8.90 12.49
C VAL A 16 9.56 8.14 11.67
N TYR A 17 8.27 8.34 11.94
CA TYR A 17 7.17 7.65 11.27
C TYR A 17 6.64 8.38 10.03
N ILE A 18 6.90 9.69 9.88
CA ILE A 18 6.44 10.48 8.71
C ILE A 18 6.77 9.78 7.38
N PRO A 19 8.00 9.29 7.13
CA PRO A 19 8.31 8.67 5.83
C PRO A 19 7.46 7.43 5.54
N VAL A 20 7.28 6.54 6.51
CA VAL A 20 6.49 5.30 6.32
C VAL A 20 5.00 5.59 6.21
N ILE A 21 4.48 6.57 6.95
CA ILE A 21 3.08 7.03 6.84
C ILE A 21 2.83 7.58 5.44
N SER A 22 3.69 8.48 4.95
CA SER A 22 3.56 9.06 3.60
C SER A 22 3.63 7.99 2.51
N ALA A 23 4.53 7.01 2.65
CA ALA A 23 4.62 5.89 1.73
C ALA A 23 3.34 5.03 1.72
N VAL A 24 2.74 4.78 2.89
CA VAL A 24 1.45 4.07 2.98
C VAL A 24 0.36 4.85 2.25
N LYS A 25 0.24 6.17 2.46
CA LYS A 25 -0.79 6.99 1.79
C LYS A 25 -0.63 6.98 0.28
N ALA A 26 0.61 7.08 -0.20
CA ALA A 26 0.92 6.95 -1.63
C ALA A 26 0.52 5.57 -2.18
N LEU A 27 0.83 4.48 -1.47
CA LEU A 27 0.45 3.13 -1.88
C LEU A 27 -1.08 2.95 -1.96
N VAL A 28 -1.84 3.51 -1.02
CA VAL A 28 -3.30 3.46 -1.03
C VAL A 28 -3.85 4.18 -2.27
N GLU A 29 -3.33 5.36 -2.57
CA GLU A 29 -3.71 6.11 -3.77
C GLU A 29 -3.33 5.35 -5.05
N GLU A 30 -2.12 4.79 -5.13
CA GLU A 30 -1.69 3.97 -6.27
C GLU A 30 -2.60 2.75 -6.49
N ILE A 31 -3.04 2.08 -5.41
CA ILE A 31 -3.98 0.96 -5.48
C ILE A 31 -5.35 1.43 -6.00
N TYR A 32 -5.81 2.60 -5.55
CA TYR A 32 -7.03 3.22 -6.06
C TYR A 32 -6.91 3.53 -7.56
N GLN A 33 -5.80 4.10 -8.00
CA GLN A 33 -5.55 4.37 -9.42
C GLN A 33 -5.47 3.09 -10.26
N ILE A 34 -4.92 1.99 -9.73
CA ILE A 34 -4.94 0.69 -10.41
C ILE A 34 -6.37 0.19 -10.59
N TYR A 35 -7.22 0.33 -9.57
CA TYR A 35 -8.64 -0.02 -9.65
C TYR A 35 -9.39 0.84 -10.69
N GLU A 36 -9.18 2.16 -10.67
CA GLU A 36 -9.84 3.07 -11.61
C GLU A 36 -9.52 2.69 -13.06
N ASN A 37 -8.24 2.37 -13.31
CA ASN A 37 -7.71 1.96 -14.62
C ASN A 37 -7.80 0.45 -14.90
N ALA A 38 -8.49 -0.33 -14.06
CA ALA A 38 -8.57 -1.78 -14.24
C ALA A 38 -9.42 -2.14 -15.46
N GLU A 39 -8.86 -2.93 -16.38
CA GLU A 39 -9.54 -3.44 -17.57
C GLU A 39 -10.32 -4.74 -17.28
N CYS A 40 -9.92 -5.46 -16.23
CA CYS A 40 -10.51 -6.71 -15.77
C CYS A 40 -10.50 -6.78 -14.24
N ASN A 41 -11.31 -7.69 -13.68
CA ASN A 41 -11.35 -7.96 -12.24
C ASN A 41 -11.59 -6.71 -11.38
N LYS A 42 -12.40 -5.76 -11.87
CA LYS A 42 -12.64 -4.48 -11.21
C LYS A 42 -13.33 -4.65 -9.85
N GLU A 43 -14.23 -5.62 -9.72
CA GLU A 43 -14.88 -6.01 -8.46
C GLU A 43 -13.87 -6.50 -7.41
N LEU A 44 -12.87 -7.25 -7.84
CA LEU A 44 -11.79 -7.69 -6.95
C LEU A 44 -10.90 -6.52 -6.56
N CYS A 45 -10.56 -5.66 -7.52
CA CYS A 45 -9.74 -4.47 -7.27
C CYS A 45 -10.43 -3.48 -6.31
N ILE A 46 -11.75 -3.24 -6.43
CA ILE A 46 -12.48 -2.36 -5.48
C ILE A 46 -12.51 -2.94 -4.07
N VAL A 47 -12.69 -4.27 -3.92
CA VAL A 47 -12.60 -4.92 -2.60
C VAL A 47 -11.22 -4.69 -1.97
N MET A 48 -10.15 -4.71 -2.77
CA MET A 48 -8.81 -4.39 -2.27
C MET A 48 -8.67 -2.92 -1.90
N VAL A 49 -9.22 -1.99 -2.69
CA VAL A 49 -9.28 -0.55 -2.37
C VAL A 49 -9.95 -0.33 -1.02
N ASP A 50 -11.12 -0.92 -0.78
CA ASP A 50 -11.86 -0.75 0.47
C ASP A 50 -11.05 -1.24 1.68
N ARG A 51 -10.37 -2.38 1.53
CA ARG A 51 -9.51 -2.94 2.57
C ARG A 51 -8.31 -2.04 2.88
N VAL A 52 -7.65 -1.48 1.87
CA VAL A 52 -6.48 -0.61 2.09
C VAL A 52 -6.86 0.76 2.62
N LYS A 53 -8.02 1.32 2.21
CA LYS A 53 -8.58 2.55 2.82
C LYS A 53 -8.96 2.35 4.28
N LEU A 54 -9.55 1.20 4.62
CA LEU A 54 -9.83 0.86 6.02
C LEU A 54 -8.54 0.74 6.84
N ALA A 55 -7.49 0.14 6.27
CA ALA A 55 -6.20 0.04 6.93
C ALA A 55 -5.53 1.41 7.13
N GLU A 56 -5.61 2.30 6.14
CA GLU A 56 -5.16 3.70 6.25
C GLU A 56 -5.89 4.44 7.37
N PHE A 57 -7.22 4.28 7.46
CA PHE A 57 -8.01 4.89 8.52
C PHE A 57 -7.54 4.44 9.92
N PHE A 58 -7.24 3.16 10.10
CA PHE A 58 -6.70 2.65 11.36
C PHE A 58 -5.28 3.17 11.65
N MET A 59 -4.42 3.27 10.63
CA MET A 59 -3.11 3.91 10.77
C MET A 59 -3.25 5.36 11.24
N ASP A 60 -4.11 6.15 10.60
CA ASP A 60 -4.37 7.55 10.99
C ASP A 60 -4.89 7.66 12.43
N ARG A 61 -5.70 6.69 12.88
CA ARG A 61 -6.16 6.63 14.28
C ARG A 61 -5.01 6.35 15.25
N ILE A 62 -4.07 5.50 14.86
CA ILE A 62 -2.84 5.25 15.63
C ILE A 62 -1.99 6.51 15.70
N VAL A 63 -1.73 7.18 14.58
CA VAL A 63 -0.94 8.43 14.53
C VAL A 63 -1.54 9.50 15.44
N ARG A 64 -2.87 9.72 15.39
CA ARG A 64 -3.57 10.64 16.30
C ARG A 64 -3.44 10.26 17.78
N SER A 65 -3.23 8.97 18.10
CA SER A 65 -3.00 8.53 19.48
C SER A 65 -1.59 8.86 19.97
N ILE A 66 -0.60 8.85 19.06
CA ILE A 66 0.79 9.29 19.32
C ILE A 66 0.79 10.79 19.65
N GLU A 67 0.14 11.60 18.82
CA GLU A 67 0.03 13.05 19.00
C GLU A 67 -0.60 13.40 20.36
N LYS A 68 -1.60 12.62 20.79
CA LYS A 68 -2.28 12.77 22.08
C LYS A 68 -1.52 12.15 23.26
N LYS A 69 -0.29 11.65 23.06
CA LYS A 69 0.55 10.99 24.07
C LYS A 69 -0.16 9.81 24.78
N LYS A 70 -1.07 9.12 24.09
CA LYS A 70 -1.86 8.02 24.67
C LYS A 70 -1.13 6.69 24.67
N VAL A 71 -0.07 6.57 23.88
CA VAL A 71 0.72 5.35 23.70
C VAL A 71 2.18 5.76 23.50
N ASP A 72 3.11 5.04 24.11
CA ASP A 72 4.54 5.23 23.89
C ASP A 72 5.01 4.43 22.67
N PHE A 73 5.35 5.15 21.60
CA PHE A 73 5.79 4.59 20.32
C PHE A 73 7.32 4.57 20.15
N ARG A 74 8.08 4.70 21.25
CA ARG A 74 9.55 4.62 21.24
C ARG A 74 10.08 3.21 21.05
N ASP A 75 9.24 2.18 21.23
CA ASP A 75 9.63 0.80 20.98
C ASP A 75 9.81 0.56 19.46
N LYS A 76 11.01 0.06 19.09
CA LYS A 76 11.39 -0.27 17.72
C LYS A 76 10.43 -1.27 17.06
N SER A 77 9.77 -2.14 17.82
CA SER A 77 8.78 -3.10 17.32
C SER A 77 7.61 -2.41 16.62
N TYR A 78 7.18 -1.22 17.08
CA TYR A 78 6.15 -0.45 16.39
C TYR A 78 6.63 0.02 15.02
N TYR A 79 7.84 0.57 14.93
CA TYR A 79 8.42 0.97 13.65
C TYR A 79 8.53 -0.22 12.68
N LEU A 80 9.00 -1.37 13.15
CA LEU A 80 9.07 -2.59 12.35
C LEU A 80 7.69 -3.07 11.90
N ALA A 81 6.65 -2.91 12.72
CA ALA A 81 5.28 -3.23 12.34
C ALA A 81 4.76 -2.30 11.23
N PHE A 82 5.07 -1.00 11.29
CA PHE A 82 4.74 -0.04 10.22
C PHE A 82 5.47 -0.37 8.91
N GLU A 83 6.75 -0.73 8.98
CA GLU A 83 7.51 -1.17 7.79
C GLU A 83 6.92 -2.45 7.19
N LYS A 84 6.55 -3.44 8.02
CA LYS A 84 5.86 -4.64 7.55
C LYS A 84 4.49 -4.32 6.94
N PHE A 85 3.76 -3.37 7.51
CA PHE A 85 2.49 -2.90 6.98
C PHE A 85 2.65 -2.27 5.60
N LYS A 86 3.62 -1.37 5.42
CA LYS A 86 4.00 -0.82 4.11
C LYS A 86 4.29 -1.93 3.09
N ASN A 87 5.11 -2.92 3.47
CA ASN A 87 5.46 -4.03 2.58
C ASN A 87 4.23 -4.86 2.16
N ASN A 88 3.28 -5.09 3.07
CA ASN A 88 2.03 -5.77 2.73
C ASN A 88 1.19 -4.98 1.72
N LEU A 89 1.11 -3.65 1.87
CA LEU A 89 0.40 -2.80 0.90
C LEU A 89 1.09 -2.79 -0.47
N THR A 90 2.42 -2.80 -0.51
CA THR A 90 3.17 -2.97 -1.77
C THR A 90 2.81 -4.29 -2.46
N ASN A 91 2.73 -5.39 -1.72
CA ASN A 91 2.33 -6.69 -2.28
C ASN A 91 0.89 -6.68 -2.79
N ILE A 92 -0.03 -6.03 -2.08
CA ILE A 92 -1.43 -5.85 -2.53
C ILE A 92 -1.47 -5.03 -3.82
N LYS A 93 -0.68 -3.96 -3.92
CA LYS A 93 -0.57 -3.14 -5.14
C LYS A 93 -0.13 -3.98 -6.34
N GLU A 94 0.95 -4.74 -6.21
CA GLU A 94 1.44 -5.57 -7.31
C GLU A 94 0.43 -6.66 -7.68
N TYR A 95 -0.27 -7.24 -6.70
CA TYR A 95 -1.37 -8.16 -6.96
C TYR A 95 -2.49 -7.49 -7.76
N CYS A 96 -3.02 -6.35 -7.30
CA CYS A 96 -4.06 -5.59 -8.01
C CYS A 96 -3.62 -5.25 -9.44
N LYS A 97 -2.37 -4.83 -9.63
CA LYS A 97 -1.80 -4.53 -10.96
C LYS A 97 -1.76 -5.75 -11.87
N SER A 98 -1.43 -6.92 -11.33
CA SER A 98 -1.37 -8.17 -12.11
C SER A 98 -2.75 -8.62 -12.58
N VAL A 99 -3.76 -8.57 -11.70
CA VAL A 99 -5.10 -9.05 -12.00
C VAL A 99 -5.93 -8.03 -12.76
N SER A 100 -5.59 -6.74 -12.70
CA SER A 100 -6.32 -5.69 -13.39
C SER A 100 -6.09 -5.66 -14.91
N LYS A 101 -5.05 -6.35 -15.41
CA LYS A 101 -4.64 -6.33 -16.84
C LYS A 101 -4.66 -7.69 -17.56
N LEU A 102 -5.42 -8.67 -17.07
CA LEU A 102 -5.36 -10.06 -17.58
C LEU A 102 -5.74 -10.25 -19.08
N LYS A 103 -6.57 -9.38 -19.67
CA LYS A 103 -7.05 -9.55 -21.06
C LYS A 103 -6.07 -9.09 -22.14
N GLY A 104 -5.21 -8.10 -21.88
CA GLY A 104 -4.27 -7.59 -22.88
C GLY A 104 -3.35 -8.68 -23.41
N TYR A 105 -2.71 -9.42 -22.49
CA TYR A 105 -1.76 -10.49 -22.82
C TYR A 105 -2.42 -11.70 -23.50
N LYS A 106 -3.60 -12.15 -23.03
CA LYS A 106 -4.32 -13.28 -23.64
C LYS A 106 -4.70 -12.99 -25.10
N ARG A 107 -5.11 -11.76 -25.40
CA ARG A 107 -5.47 -11.32 -26.76
C ARG A 107 -4.27 -11.24 -27.71
N PHE A 108 -3.10 -10.86 -27.21
CA PHE A 108 -1.85 -10.92 -27.98
C PHE A 108 -1.46 -12.39 -28.27
N LEU A 109 -1.56 -13.28 -27.29
CA LEU A 109 -1.30 -14.71 -27.46
C LEU A 109 -2.26 -15.33 -28.49
N ASP A 110 -3.57 -15.09 -28.35
CA ASP A 110 -4.57 -15.61 -29.28
C ASP A 110 -4.35 -15.11 -30.72
N ALA A 111 -4.00 -13.83 -30.89
CA ALA A 111 -3.74 -13.25 -32.22
C ALA A 111 -2.45 -13.79 -32.87
N THR A 112 -1.39 -13.97 -32.08
CA THR A 112 -0.14 -14.59 -32.53
C THR A 112 -0.36 -16.05 -32.94
N ASP A 113 -1.16 -16.80 -32.19
CA ASP A 113 -1.47 -18.20 -32.49
C ASP A 113 -2.31 -18.35 -33.77
N VAL A 114 -3.27 -17.44 -34.01
CA VAL A 114 -4.06 -17.40 -35.26
C VAL A 114 -3.15 -17.10 -36.45
N LYS A 115 -2.26 -16.11 -36.32
CA LYS A 115 -1.31 -15.75 -37.39
C LYS A 115 -0.38 -16.92 -37.73
N ASN A 116 0.22 -17.57 -36.73
CA ASN A 116 1.12 -18.70 -36.94
C ASN A 116 0.43 -19.88 -37.64
N LYS A 117 -0.84 -20.15 -37.33
CA LYS A 117 -1.63 -21.17 -38.03
C LYS A 117 -1.92 -20.80 -39.48
N PHE A 118 -2.19 -19.53 -39.75
CA PHE A 118 -2.42 -19.05 -41.12
C PHE A 118 -1.14 -19.12 -41.97
N ASP A 119 0.01 -18.73 -41.41
CA ASP A 119 1.30 -18.77 -42.11
C ASP A 119 1.81 -20.22 -42.37
N GLN A 120 1.17 -21.23 -41.77
CA GLN A 120 1.46 -22.66 -41.97
C GLN A 120 0.51 -23.35 -42.96
N LEU A 121 -0.47 -22.65 -43.51
CA LEU A 121 -1.37 -23.11 -44.58
C LEU A 121 -0.80 -22.77 -45.96
#